data_AF-A0A6N8J4A9-F1
#
_entry.id   AF-A0A6N8J4A9-F1
#
_cell.length_a   1.000
_cell.length_b   1.000
_cell.length_c   1.000
_cell.angle_alpha   90.00
_cell.angle_beta   90.00
_cell.angle_gamma   90.00
#
_symmetry.space_group_name_H-M   'P 1'
#
loop_
_entity.id
_entity.type
_entity.pdbx_description
1 polymer ?
#
loop_
_entity_poly.entity_id
_entity_poly.type
_entity_poly.pdbx_seq_one_letter_code
_entity_poly.pdbx_strand_id
1 'polypeptide(L)'
;MKLKEEYNRLVKSVKANAKESGNKIKNEEIAKRLGFTKSYFSELLKGSLAVKEEHIEGFKAYFSKELSGDVKPAPAWDSMNRERALIKVLLHEVAKLKSAATGAAIEVVLAEFEKDTRDVMNELND
;
A
#
# COMPACT_ATOMS: atom_id res chain seq x y z
N MET A 1 -23.41 -6.67 -13.39
CA MET A 1 -22.06 -6.27 -12.95
C MET A 1 -21.89 -6.54 -11.47
N LYS A 2 -20.77 -7.15 -11.05
CA LYS A 2 -20.53 -7.41 -9.64
C LYS A 2 -19.88 -6.18 -8.98
N LEU A 3 -20.65 -5.11 -8.82
CA LEU A 3 -20.21 -3.85 -8.16
C LEU A 3 -19.58 -4.09 -6.77
N LYS A 4 -20.04 -5.14 -6.08
CA LYS A 4 -19.45 -5.62 -4.83
C LYS A 4 -17.98 -6.06 -4.99
N GLU A 5 -17.66 -6.73 -6.09
CA GLU A 5 -16.28 -7.16 -6.38
C GLU A 5 -15.39 -5.99 -6.76
N GLU A 6 -15.91 -5.04 -7.56
CA GLU A 6 -15.20 -3.81 -7.89
C GLU A 6 -14.86 -3.01 -6.62
N TYR A 7 -15.86 -2.78 -5.77
CA TYR A 7 -15.68 -2.08 -4.51
C TYR A 7 -14.67 -2.78 -3.59
N ASN A 8 -14.76 -4.11 -3.45
CA ASN A 8 -13.79 -4.89 -2.69
C ASN A 8 -12.38 -4.80 -3.26
N ARG A 9 -12.23 -4.74 -4.59
CA ARG A 9 -10.94 -4.55 -5.26
C ARG A 9 -10.37 -3.17 -4.93
N LEU A 10 -11.17 -2.11 -4.98
CA LEU A 10 -10.74 -0.76 -4.63
C LEU A 10 -10.27 -0.65 -3.17
N VAL A 11 -11.03 -1.24 -2.23
CA VAL A 11 -10.64 -1.30 -0.81
C VAL A 11 -9.32 -2.04 -0.63
N LYS A 12 -9.13 -3.17 -1.34
CA LYS A 12 -7.86 -3.90 -1.31
C LYS A 12 -6.70 -3.07 -1.84
N SER A 13 -6.88 -2.36 -2.96
CA SER A 13 -5.85 -1.48 -3.54
C SER A 13 -5.45 -0.36 -2.59
N VAL A 14 -6.42 0.34 -1.99
CA VAL A 14 -6.13 1.40 -1.01
C VAL A 14 -5.37 0.86 0.21
N LYS A 15 -5.74 -0.32 0.70
CA LYS A 15 -5.02 -0.99 1.79
C LYS A 15 -3.62 -1.45 1.41
N ALA A 16 -3.44 -1.98 0.21
CA ALA A 16 -2.15 -2.42 -0.29
C ALA A 16 -1.19 -1.23 -0.38
N ASN A 17 -1.64 -0.13 -0.98
CA ASN A 17 -0.83 1.08 -1.15
C ASN A 17 -0.51 1.74 0.19
N ALA A 18 -1.45 1.72 1.14
CA ALA A 18 -1.18 2.16 2.50
C ALA A 18 -0.16 1.23 3.21
N LYS A 19 -0.26 -0.10 3.05
CA LYS A 19 0.74 -1.05 3.58
C LYS A 19 2.12 -0.77 3.00
N GLU A 20 2.21 -0.50 1.70
CA GLU A 20 3.44 -0.11 1.02
C GLU A 20 4.00 1.21 1.54
N SER A 21 3.14 2.17 1.91
CA SER A 21 3.52 3.42 2.57
C SER A 21 3.89 3.25 4.05
N GLY A 22 3.69 2.05 4.60
CA GLY A 22 3.94 1.72 6.01
C GLY A 22 2.71 1.90 6.90
N ASN A 23 1.62 2.45 6.37
CA ASN A 23 0.42 2.68 7.15
C ASN A 23 -0.60 1.54 6.98
N LYS A 24 -0.80 0.72 8.01
CA LYS A 24 -1.80 -0.35 7.96
C LYS A 24 -3.19 0.18 8.33
N ILE A 25 -3.99 0.52 7.32
CA ILE A 25 -5.35 1.02 7.50
C ILE A 25 -6.40 -0.10 7.56
N LYS A 26 -7.37 0.03 8.48
CA LYS A 26 -8.52 -0.88 8.64
C LYS A 26 -9.74 -0.36 7.88
N ASN A 27 -10.74 -1.23 7.67
CA ASN A 27 -12.02 -0.83 7.05
C ASN A 27 -12.67 0.32 7.83
N GLU A 28 -12.67 0.25 9.16
CA GLU A 28 -13.24 1.30 10.02
C GLU A 28 -12.63 2.68 9.76
N GLU A 29 -11.33 2.71 9.47
CA GLU A 29 -10.63 3.95 9.20
C GLU A 29 -10.92 4.48 7.80
N ILE A 30 -11.06 3.60 6.82
CA ILE A 30 -11.53 3.94 5.47
C ILE A 30 -12.96 4.53 5.54
N ALA A 31 -13.87 3.89 6.28
CA ALA A 31 -15.21 4.42 6.49
C ALA A 31 -15.18 5.79 7.17
N LYS A 32 -14.37 5.95 8.23
CA LYS A 32 -14.22 7.22 8.93
C LYS A 32 -13.69 8.34 8.01
N ARG A 33 -12.72 8.05 7.15
CA ARG A 33 -12.17 9.01 6.17
C ARG A 33 -13.22 9.46 5.15
N LEU A 34 -14.11 8.56 4.75
CA LEU A 34 -15.25 8.87 3.90
C LEU A 34 -16.42 9.54 4.65
N GLY A 35 -16.30 9.79 5.96
CA GLY A 35 -17.36 10.39 6.78
C GLY A 35 -18.48 9.43 7.19
N PHE A 36 -18.30 8.12 7.02
CA PHE A 36 -19.29 7.11 7.36
C PHE A 36 -18.99 6.37 8.66
N THR A 37 -20.03 5.70 9.18
CA THR A 37 -19.97 4.85 10.37
C THR A 37 -19.31 3.50 10.07
N LYS A 38 -18.96 2.75 11.11
CA LYS A 38 -18.40 1.38 10.98
C LYS A 38 -19.33 0.43 10.19
N SER A 39 -20.64 0.66 10.20
CA SER A 39 -21.62 -0.15 9.48
C SER A 39 -21.70 0.14 7.98
N TYR A 40 -20.99 1.17 7.50
CA TYR A 40 -20.95 1.60 6.09
C TYR A 40 -20.87 0.44 5.09
N PHE A 41 -19.89 -0.44 5.28
CA PHE A 41 -19.66 -1.58 4.37
C PHE A 41 -20.80 -2.60 4.35
N SER A 42 -21.50 -2.78 5.48
CA SER A 42 -22.62 -3.69 5.59
C SER A 42 -23.93 -3.10 5.05
N GLU A 43 -24.08 -1.78 5.11
CA GLU A 43 -25.24 -1.04 4.61
C GLU A 43 -25.15 -0.83 3.09
N LEU A 44 -23.95 -0.60 2.56
CA LEU A 44 -23.67 -0.44 1.13
C LEU A 44 -24.09 -1.67 0.31
N LEU A 45 -24.02 -2.87 0.90
CA LEU A 45 -24.47 -4.12 0.27
C LEU A 45 -26.00 -4.22 0.17
N LYS A 46 -26.73 -3.52 1.03
CA LYS A 46 -28.20 -3.52 1.12
C LYS A 46 -28.87 -2.42 0.29
N GLY A 47 -28.11 -1.43 -0.19
CA GLY A 47 -28.60 -0.33 -1.02
C GLY A 47 -29.02 -0.75 -2.44
N SER A 48 -29.74 0.17 -3.11
CA SER A 48 -30.11 0.05 -4.53
C SER A 48 -28.88 0.10 -5.44
N LEU A 49 -29.04 -0.23 -6.72
CA LEU A 49 -27.95 -0.18 -7.70
C LEU A 49 -27.34 1.22 -7.81
N ALA A 50 -28.17 2.25 -7.94
CA ALA A 50 -27.74 3.64 -8.06
C ALA A 50 -26.94 4.10 -6.84
N VAL A 51 -27.37 3.71 -5.63
CA VAL A 51 -26.66 4.02 -4.38
C VAL A 51 -25.28 3.36 -4.36
N LYS A 52 -25.17 2.11 -4.83
CA LYS A 52 -23.88 1.40 -4.91
C LYS A 52 -22.90 2.06 -5.87
N GLU A 53 -23.39 2.53 -7.02
CA GLU A 53 -22.58 3.25 -8.01
C GLU A 53 -22.10 4.59 -7.47
N GLU A 54 -22.99 5.37 -6.82
CA GLU A 54 -22.64 6.64 -6.17
C GLU A 54 -21.53 6.46 -5.12
N HIS A 55 -21.62 5.42 -4.30
CA HIS A 55 -20.58 5.13 -3.31
C HIS A 55 -19.24 4.69 -3.94
N ILE A 56 -19.27 3.94 -5.03
CA ILE A 56 -18.05 3.54 -5.76
C ILE A 56 -17.37 4.78 -6.34
N GLU A 57 -18.12 5.67 -6.97
CA GLU A 57 -17.58 6.90 -7.53
C GLU A 57 -17.07 7.84 -6.44
N GLY A 58 -17.81 8.00 -5.33
CA GLY A 58 -17.34 8.74 -4.16
C GLY A 58 -16.05 8.16 -3.55
N PHE A 59 -15.93 6.84 -3.50
CA PHE A 59 -14.71 6.16 -3.07
C PHE A 59 -13.54 6.46 -4.01
N LYS A 60 -13.73 6.31 -5.33
CA LYS A 60 -12.69 6.58 -6.33
C LYS A 60 -12.24 8.03 -6.29
N ALA A 61 -13.16 8.97 -6.16
CA ALA A 61 -12.84 10.40 -6.08
C ALA A 61 -12.00 10.72 -4.83
N TYR A 62 -12.44 10.24 -3.66
CA TYR A 62 -11.76 10.51 -2.38
C TYR A 62 -10.35 9.89 -2.34
N PHE A 63 -10.24 8.61 -2.71
CA PHE A 63 -8.98 7.87 -2.70
C PHE A 63 -8.22 7.93 -4.03
N SER A 64 -8.53 8.90 -4.90
CA SER A 64 -7.94 8.98 -6.25
C SER A 64 -6.41 8.97 -6.24
N LYS A 65 -5.79 9.62 -5.26
CA LYS A 65 -4.32 9.65 -5.07
C LYS A 65 -3.77 8.33 -4.54
N GLU A 66 -4.43 7.73 -3.56
CA GLU A 66 -4.05 6.40 -3.08
C GLU A 66 -4.25 5.35 -4.17
N LEU A 67 -5.24 5.50 -5.04
CA LEU A 67 -5.52 4.61 -6.16
C LEU A 67 -4.59 4.85 -7.36
N SER A 68 -4.03 6.06 -7.54
CA SER A 68 -3.05 6.36 -8.59
C SER A 68 -1.68 5.72 -8.35
N GLY A 69 -1.45 5.17 -7.14
CA GLY A 69 -0.16 4.59 -6.78
C GLY A 69 0.91 5.65 -6.45
N ASP A 70 0.53 6.93 -6.37
CA ASP A 70 1.41 7.99 -5.87
C ASP A 70 1.54 7.88 -4.35
N VAL A 71 2.27 6.85 -3.90
CA VAL A 71 2.54 6.59 -2.50
C VAL A 71 3.41 7.72 -1.96
N LYS A 72 2.77 8.72 -1.34
CA LYS A 72 3.52 9.73 -0.60
C LYS A 72 4.20 9.05 0.60
N PRO A 73 5.51 9.28 0.80
CA PRO A 73 6.18 8.75 1.98
C PRO A 73 5.44 9.21 3.24
N ALA A 74 5.37 8.32 4.23
CA ALA A 74 4.79 8.65 5.52
C ALA A 74 5.45 9.93 6.09
N PRO A 75 4.74 10.74 6.89
CA PRO A 75 5.30 11.96 7.44
C PRO A 75 6.62 11.73 8.20
N ALA A 76 7.49 12.73 8.29
CA ALA A 76 8.82 12.58 8.90
C ALA A 76 8.78 12.17 10.39
N TRP A 77 7.67 12.43 11.09
CA TRP A 77 7.45 12.05 12.49
C TRP A 77 6.89 10.62 12.65
N ASP A 78 6.61 9.91 11.56
CA ASP A 78 6.17 8.52 11.60
C ASP A 78 7.36 7.60 11.96
N SER A 79 7.23 6.82 13.03
CA SER A 79 8.27 5.90 13.49
C SER A 79 8.67 4.90 12.41
N MET A 80 7.72 4.46 11.58
CA MET A 80 8.00 3.56 10.47
C MET A 80 8.81 4.22 9.35
N ASN A 81 8.72 5.55 9.18
CA ASN A 81 9.55 6.26 8.21
C ASN A 81 11.02 6.29 8.66
N ARG A 82 11.26 6.56 9.96
CA ARG A 82 12.60 6.50 10.54
C ARG A 82 13.21 5.11 10.43
N GLU A 83 12.44 4.07 10.77
CA GLU A 83 12.87 2.67 10.65
C GLU A 83 13.16 2.29 9.19
N ARG A 84 12.29 2.67 8.25
CA ARG A 84 12.52 2.45 6.81
C ARG A 84 13.74 3.18 6.29
N ALA A 85 13.97 4.41 6.72
CA ALA A 85 15.17 5.17 6.34
C ALA A 85 16.44 4.45 6.84
N LEU A 86 16.44 3.99 8.10
CA LEU A 86 17.55 3.21 8.66
C LEU A 86 17.79 1.91 7.88
N ILE A 87 16.73 1.17 7.56
CA ILE A 87 16.84 -0.08 6.78
C ILE A 87 17.41 0.21 5.38
N LYS A 88 16.97 1.27 4.70
CA LYS A 88 17.53 1.67 3.39
C LYS A 88 19.01 2.02 3.48
N VAL A 89 19.42 2.75 4.51
CA VAL A 89 20.84 3.07 4.73
C VAL A 89 21.66 1.79 4.92
N LEU A 90 21.19 0.86 5.77
CA LEU A 90 21.87 -0.41 5.99
C LEU A 90 21.96 -1.24 4.71
N LEU A 91 20.89 -1.31 3.92
CA LEU A 91 20.87 -2.02 2.63
C LEU A 91 21.89 -1.42 1.66
N HIS A 92 21.98 -0.09 1.57
CA HIS A 92 22.95 0.59 0.73
C HIS A 92 24.39 0.36 1.19
N GLU A 93 24.67 0.34 2.51
CA GLU A 93 26.01 0.03 3.01
C GLU A 93 26.41 -1.42 2.70
N VAL A 94 25.50 -2.38 2.86
CA VAL A 94 25.76 -3.77 2.46
C VAL A 94 25.97 -3.88 0.94
N ALA A 95 25.21 -3.14 0.13
CA ALA A 95 25.38 -3.13 -1.31
C ALA A 95 26.74 -2.55 -1.73
N LYS A 96 27.22 -1.49 -1.07
CA LYS A 96 28.58 -0.96 -1.27
C LYS A 96 29.64 -1.99 -0.95
N LEU A 97 29.51 -2.69 0.19
CA LEU A 97 30.46 -3.73 0.60
C LEU A 97 30.49 -4.90 -0.40
N LYS A 98 29.32 -5.39 -0.82
CA LYS A 98 29.22 -6.47 -1.82
C LYS A 98 29.74 -6.03 -3.18
N SER A 99 29.41 -4.81 -3.63
CA SER A 99 29.95 -4.20 -4.87
C SER A 99 31.48 -4.12 -4.84
N ALA A 100 32.06 -3.65 -3.73
CA ALA A 100 33.51 -3.59 -3.56
C ALA A 100 34.17 -4.98 -3.55
N ALA A 101 33.49 -6.00 -3.00
CA ALA A 101 34.00 -7.36 -2.93
C ALA A 101 33.89 -8.13 -4.26
N THR A 102 32.83 -7.90 -5.04
CA THR A 102 32.56 -8.65 -6.28
C THR A 102 32.96 -7.91 -7.56
N GLY A 103 33.22 -6.60 -7.47
CA GLY A 103 33.45 -5.73 -8.63
C GLY A 103 32.18 -5.42 -9.45
N ALA A 104 31.01 -5.91 -9.02
CA ALA A 104 29.74 -5.58 -9.67
C ALA A 104 29.33 -4.14 -9.35
N ALA A 105 28.66 -3.48 -10.29
CA ALA A 105 28.10 -2.15 -10.06
C ALA A 105 27.07 -2.18 -8.91
N ILE A 106 27.07 -1.14 -8.07
CA ILE A 106 26.20 -1.08 -6.89
C ILE A 106 24.71 -1.17 -7.25
N GLU A 107 24.31 -0.62 -8.40
CA GLU A 107 22.95 -0.66 -8.91
C GLU A 107 22.49 -2.08 -9.22
N VAL A 108 23.40 -2.92 -9.72
CA VAL A 108 23.13 -4.34 -10.00
C VAL A 108 22.92 -5.10 -8.70
N VAL A 109 23.78 -4.85 -7.70
CA VAL A 109 23.66 -5.47 -6.37
C VAL A 109 22.36 -5.06 -5.66
N LEU A 110 21.98 -3.79 -5.76
CA LEU A 110 20.71 -3.31 -5.19
C LEU A 110 19.50 -3.96 -5.88
N ALA A 111 19.55 -4.12 -7.21
CA ALA A 111 18.49 -4.78 -7.95
C ALA A 111 18.34 -6.27 -7.57
N GLU A 112 19.45 -6.97 -7.30
CA GLU A 112 19.42 -8.33 -6.75
C GLU A 112 18.71 -8.36 -5.39
N PHE A 113 19.11 -7.49 -4.46
CA PHE A 113 18.48 -7.43 -3.14
C PHE A 113 17.00 -7.10 -3.19
N GLU A 114 16.56 -6.23 -4.11
CA GLU A 114 15.13 -5.97 -4.31
C GLU A 114 14.40 -7.21 -4.81
N LYS A 115 15.00 -7.98 -5.72
CA LYS A 115 14.41 -9.22 -6.21
C LYS A 115 14.28 -10.25 -5.08
N ASP A 116 15.37 -10.50 -4.35
CA ASP A 116 15.39 -11.44 -3.22
C ASP A 116 14.35 -11.04 -2.16
N THR A 117 14.21 -9.74 -1.89
CA THR A 117 13.21 -9.22 -0.96
C THR A 117 11.79 -9.52 -1.44
N ARG A 118 11.51 -9.38 -2.74
CA ARG A 118 10.18 -9.73 -3.31
C ARG A 118 9.92 -11.22 -3.23
N ASP A 119 10.91 -12.05 -3.51
CA ASP A 119 10.78 -13.50 -3.48
C ASP A 119 10.47 -13.98 -2.05
N VAL A 120 11.23 -13.53 -1.05
CA VAL A 120 10.95 -13.82 0.38
C VAL A 120 9.57 -13.29 0.81
N MET A 121 9.20 -12.10 0.35
CA MET A 121 7.88 -11.55 0.65
C MET A 121 6.74 -12.38 0.04
N ASN A 122 6.91 -12.93 -1.16
CA ASN A 122 5.92 -13.81 -1.77
C ASN A 122 5.78 -15.11 -0.96
N GLU A 123 6.90 -15.74 -0.57
CA GLU A 123 6.91 -16.93 0.29
C GLU A 123 6.19 -16.71 1.63
N LEU A 124 6.33 -15.53 2.24
CA LEU A 124 5.66 -15.19 3.50
C LEU A 124 4.15 -14.94 3.37
N ASN A 125 3.65 -14.72 2.16
CA ASN A 125 2.23 -14.44 1.91
C ASN A 125 1.45 -15.66 1.39
N ASP A 126 2.14 -16.75 1.04
CA ASP A 126 1.59 -18.05 0.67
C ASP A 126 1.41 -18.97 1.89
#